data_AF-A0A3S1IJ66-F1
#
_entry.id   AF-A0A3S1IJ66-F1
#
_cell.length_a   1.000
_cell.length_b   1.000
_cell.length_c   1.000
_cell.angle_alpha   90.00
_cell.angle_beta   90.00
_cell.angle_gamma   90.00
#
_symmetry.space_group_name_H-M   'P 1'
#
loop_
_entity.id
_entity.type
_entity.pdbx_description
1 polymer ?
#
loop_
_entity_poly.entity_id
_entity_poly.type
_entity_poly.pdbx_seq_one_letter_code
_entity_poly.pdbx_strand_id
1 'polypeptide(L)'
;MRIAMGDGSIANFDASQDIDVLNAAKVCLGMLGVVLSVTMKLVPAFDLHDKIWREDFEECMNHLDQLCQENRSLRVFWCPTEHSASLYSLPDTSGIGRTRSKADVCEIRTLNVTTQPSAAVEAQAGERIGPSYRIFPGSIPMPNHNECEYSVPYEDGPAVLREIRKLIQTKHPSQIFPVEYRTVAADDIWLSPYFERKTAMISVSGAAGEDYWDFIRDCETIFSWVKGRPHWGKLHSLGRSEIEALYPRYGDFISQRARFDPDGRFLNDYLRERFG
;
A
#
# COMPACT_ATOMS: atom_id res chain seq x y z
N MET A 1 -16.97 -14.16 -10.11
CA MET A 1 -16.41 -13.07 -10.93
C MET A 1 -16.75 -13.34 -12.39
N ARG A 2 -17.01 -12.31 -13.21
CA ARG A 2 -17.30 -12.45 -14.65
C ARG A 2 -16.26 -11.67 -15.45
N ILE A 3 -15.65 -12.30 -16.46
CA ILE A 3 -14.57 -11.74 -17.28
C ILE A 3 -14.87 -11.97 -18.76
N ALA A 4 -14.70 -10.93 -19.58
CA ALA A 4 -14.62 -11.07 -21.04
C ALA A 4 -13.16 -11.36 -21.45
N MET A 5 -12.94 -12.53 -22.05
CA MET A 5 -11.61 -13.03 -22.44
C MET A 5 -11.17 -12.47 -23.79
N GLY A 6 -9.91 -12.76 -24.18
CA GLY A 6 -9.30 -12.21 -25.39
C GLY A 6 -10.05 -12.57 -26.66
N ASP A 7 -10.62 -13.78 -26.72
CA ASP A 7 -11.43 -14.28 -27.83
C ASP A 7 -12.87 -13.71 -27.88
N GLY A 8 -13.25 -12.86 -26.91
CA GLY A 8 -14.58 -12.28 -26.78
C GLY A 8 -15.60 -13.15 -26.04
N SER A 9 -15.24 -14.37 -25.65
CA SER A 9 -16.10 -15.21 -24.82
C SER A 9 -16.14 -14.71 -23.37
N ILE A 10 -17.22 -15.04 -22.66
CA ILE A 10 -17.43 -14.63 -21.26
C ILE A 10 -17.27 -15.84 -20.35
N ALA A 11 -16.34 -15.75 -19.42
CA ALA A 11 -16.15 -16.75 -18.38
C ALA A 11 -16.75 -16.27 -17.05
N ASN A 12 -17.36 -17.20 -16.31
CA ASN A 12 -17.94 -16.96 -14.99
C ASN A 12 -17.24 -17.90 -14.00
N PHE A 13 -16.72 -17.34 -12.91
CA PHE A 13 -15.98 -18.08 -11.88
C PHE A 13 -16.68 -18.00 -10.54
N ASP A 14 -16.80 -19.14 -9.87
CA ASP A 14 -17.31 -19.26 -8.52
C ASP A 14 -16.23 -19.71 -7.53
N ALA A 15 -16.20 -19.13 -6.34
CA ALA A 15 -15.16 -19.40 -5.35
C ALA A 15 -15.15 -20.86 -4.84
N SER A 16 -16.28 -21.56 -4.92
CA SER A 16 -16.38 -22.97 -4.48
C SER A 16 -15.79 -23.96 -5.48
N GLN A 17 -15.55 -23.55 -6.73
CA GLN A 17 -15.12 -24.43 -7.83
C GLN A 17 -13.85 -23.93 -8.53
N ASP A 18 -13.66 -22.62 -8.62
CA ASP A 18 -12.65 -21.98 -9.48
C ASP A 18 -11.61 -21.17 -8.69
N ILE A 19 -11.30 -21.59 -7.46
CA ILE A 19 -10.47 -20.79 -6.54
C ILE A 19 -9.10 -20.43 -7.13
N ASP A 20 -8.46 -21.36 -7.85
CA ASP A 20 -7.17 -21.10 -8.49
C ASP A 20 -7.26 -20.02 -9.56
N VAL A 21 -8.27 -20.09 -10.43
CA VAL A 21 -8.49 -19.08 -11.47
C VAL A 21 -8.84 -17.74 -10.85
N LEU A 22 -9.62 -17.73 -9.77
CA LEU A 22 -9.91 -16.52 -9.01
C LEU A 22 -8.66 -15.94 -8.34
N ASN A 23 -7.77 -16.79 -7.83
CA ASN A 23 -6.50 -16.36 -7.23
C ASN A 23 -5.55 -15.74 -8.28
N ALA A 24 -5.62 -16.18 -9.54
CA ALA A 24 -4.99 -15.48 -10.66
C ALA A 24 -5.72 -14.15 -11.00
N ALA A 25 -7.05 -14.18 -11.07
CA ALA A 25 -7.84 -13.06 -11.57
C ALA A 25 -7.95 -11.86 -10.60
N LYS A 26 -7.89 -12.09 -9.29
CA LYS A 26 -8.01 -11.05 -8.25
C LYS A 26 -6.98 -9.93 -8.42
N VAL A 27 -5.75 -10.26 -8.83
CA VAL A 27 -4.70 -9.30 -9.22
C VAL A 27 -4.15 -9.74 -10.57
N CYS A 28 -4.81 -9.33 -11.64
CA CYS A 28 -4.42 -9.71 -13.01
C CYS A 28 -3.93 -8.56 -13.87
N LEU A 29 -3.97 -7.31 -13.38
CA LEU A 29 -3.55 -6.11 -14.12
C LEU A 29 -4.24 -5.94 -15.49
N GLY A 30 -5.44 -6.49 -15.64
CA GLY A 30 -6.20 -6.52 -16.90
C GLY A 30 -5.75 -7.60 -17.90
N MET A 31 -4.71 -8.38 -17.59
CA MET A 31 -4.11 -9.34 -18.52
C MET A 31 -4.97 -10.59 -18.78
N LEU A 32 -5.91 -10.91 -17.88
CA LEU A 32 -6.84 -12.03 -18.09
C LEU A 32 -8.13 -11.59 -18.81
N GLY A 33 -8.26 -10.30 -19.11
CA GLY A 33 -9.41 -9.72 -19.78
C GLY A 33 -10.16 -8.67 -18.97
N VAL A 34 -11.31 -8.25 -19.50
CA VAL A 34 -12.10 -7.17 -18.91
C VAL A 34 -13.03 -7.73 -17.85
N VAL A 35 -12.85 -7.30 -16.60
CA VAL A 35 -13.75 -7.66 -15.50
C VAL A 35 -15.10 -6.98 -15.70
N LEU A 36 -16.14 -7.78 -15.94
CA LEU A 36 -17.50 -7.30 -16.19
C LEU A 36 -18.29 -7.13 -14.89
N SER A 37 -18.07 -8.02 -13.92
CA SER A 37 -18.71 -7.93 -12.61
C SER A 37 -17.97 -8.74 -11.55
N VAL A 38 -18.03 -8.27 -10.30
CA VAL A 38 -17.50 -8.96 -9.13
C VAL A 38 -18.60 -9.13 -8.07
N THR A 39 -18.55 -10.24 -7.36
CA THR A 39 -19.36 -10.46 -6.15
C THR A 39 -18.40 -10.44 -4.97
N MET A 40 -18.64 -9.58 -3.99
CA MET A 40 -17.75 -9.39 -2.84
C MET A 40 -18.42 -9.90 -1.57
N LYS A 41 -17.65 -10.60 -0.73
CA LYS A 41 -18.10 -10.98 0.61
C LYS A 41 -18.12 -9.74 1.50
N LEU A 42 -19.26 -9.45 2.11
CA LEU A 42 -19.44 -8.31 3.03
C LEU A 42 -19.37 -8.77 4.49
N VAL A 43 -19.10 -7.82 5.38
CA VAL A 43 -19.19 -7.95 6.84
C VAL A 43 -20.33 -7.06 7.36
N PRO A 44 -20.86 -7.29 8.58
CA PRO A 44 -21.82 -6.38 9.19
C PRO A 44 -21.30 -4.95 9.25
N ALA A 45 -22.17 -3.96 9.16
CA ALA A 45 -21.79 -2.57 9.34
C ALA A 45 -21.28 -2.32 10.78
N PHE A 46 -20.27 -1.48 10.92
CA PHE A 46 -19.66 -1.13 12.20
C PHE A 46 -19.14 0.31 12.20
N ASP A 47 -19.02 0.87 13.39
CA ASP A 47 -18.40 2.16 13.63
C ASP A 47 -16.91 2.00 13.95
N LEU A 48 -16.15 3.03 13.57
CA LEU A 48 -14.72 3.13 13.81
C LEU A 48 -14.42 4.29 14.74
N HIS A 49 -13.53 4.05 15.71
CA HIS A 49 -12.80 5.07 16.45
C HIS A 49 -11.51 5.37 15.71
N ASP A 50 -11.39 6.59 15.24
CA ASP A 50 -10.26 7.14 14.50
C ASP A 50 -9.48 8.09 15.40
N LYS A 51 -8.19 7.79 15.59
CA LYS A 51 -7.28 8.58 16.41
C LYS A 51 -6.09 9.01 15.59
N ILE A 52 -5.76 10.30 15.65
CA ILE A 52 -4.57 10.88 15.03
C ILE A 52 -3.73 11.62 16.06
N TRP A 53 -2.42 11.52 15.93
CA TRP A 53 -1.45 12.26 16.76
C TRP A 53 -0.08 12.25 16.10
N ARG A 54 0.87 12.98 16.70
CA ARG A 54 2.26 13.05 16.24
C ARG A 54 3.24 12.65 17.33
N GLU A 55 4.32 11.99 16.90
CA GLU A 55 5.46 11.60 17.75
C GLU A 55 6.80 11.84 17.05
N ASP A 56 7.89 11.85 17.81
CA ASP A 56 9.22 11.79 17.21
C ASP A 56 9.43 10.44 16.53
N PHE A 57 10.27 10.39 15.48
CA PHE A 57 10.47 9.16 14.71
C PHE A 57 10.87 7.96 15.59
N GLU A 58 11.87 8.12 16.48
CA GLU A 58 12.32 7.02 17.33
C GLU A 58 11.29 6.62 18.41
N GLU A 59 10.49 7.56 18.92
CA GLU A 59 9.38 7.23 19.83
C GLU A 59 8.36 6.34 19.11
N CYS A 60 7.96 6.73 17.90
CA CYS A 60 7.06 5.94 17.06
C CYS A 60 7.63 4.56 16.74
N MET A 61 8.93 4.45 16.44
CA MET A 61 9.55 3.17 16.13
C MET A 61 9.62 2.23 17.34
N ASN A 62 9.73 2.74 18.57
CA ASN A 62 9.87 1.93 19.79
C ASN A 62 8.61 1.13 20.13
N HIS A 63 7.43 1.60 19.73
CA HIS A 63 6.14 0.93 19.98
C HIS A 63 5.34 0.65 18.71
N LEU A 64 5.97 0.70 17.54
CA LEU A 64 5.29 0.52 16.24
C LEU A 64 4.57 -0.83 16.15
N ASP A 65 5.21 -1.91 16.62
CA ASP A 65 4.65 -3.25 16.62
C ASP A 65 3.44 -3.37 17.56
N GLN A 66 3.52 -2.77 18.75
CA GLN A 66 2.39 -2.68 19.68
C GLN A 66 1.21 -1.95 19.02
N LEU A 67 1.45 -0.79 18.37
CA LEU A 67 0.42 -0.07 17.64
C LEU A 67 -0.21 -0.93 16.53
N CYS A 68 0.58 -1.71 15.80
CA CYS A 68 0.06 -2.63 14.78
C CYS A 68 -0.81 -3.76 15.37
N GLN A 69 -0.48 -4.26 16.56
CA GLN A 69 -1.19 -5.38 17.20
C GLN A 69 -2.47 -4.94 17.91
N GLU A 70 -2.44 -3.79 18.56
CA GLU A 70 -3.57 -3.28 19.35
C GLU A 70 -4.63 -2.57 18.50
N ASN A 71 -4.30 -2.25 17.23
CA ASN A 71 -5.19 -1.50 16.36
C ASN A 71 -5.59 -2.30 15.13
N ARG A 72 -6.87 -2.23 14.74
CA ARG A 72 -7.37 -2.86 13.51
C ARG A 72 -6.61 -2.36 12.28
N SER A 73 -6.23 -1.08 12.28
CA SER A 73 -5.43 -0.49 11.21
C SER A 73 -4.52 0.59 11.77
N LEU A 74 -3.30 0.64 11.24
CA LEU A 74 -2.30 1.66 11.51
C LEU A 74 -1.88 2.29 10.19
N ARG A 75 -1.70 3.61 10.19
CA ARG A 75 -0.99 4.34 9.16
C ARG A 75 -0.04 5.31 9.84
N VAL A 76 1.21 5.32 9.39
CA VAL A 76 2.22 6.28 9.81
C VAL A 76 2.72 7.02 8.57
N PHE A 77 2.82 8.33 8.65
CA PHE A 77 3.58 9.13 7.69
C PHE A 77 4.79 9.73 8.40
N TRP A 78 5.99 9.27 8.06
CA TRP A 78 7.20 9.95 8.52
C TRP A 78 7.42 11.21 7.68
N CYS A 79 7.49 12.35 8.35
CA CYS A 79 7.63 13.68 7.78
C CYS A 79 9.05 14.20 8.02
N PRO A 80 9.93 14.23 7.00
CA PRO A 80 11.32 14.68 7.16
C PRO A 80 11.43 16.18 7.51
N THR A 81 10.46 17.01 7.14
CA THR A 81 10.46 18.47 7.35
C THR A 81 9.11 18.97 7.85
N GLU A 82 9.06 20.24 8.29
CA GLU A 82 7.81 20.88 8.71
C GLU A 82 6.81 21.12 7.56
N HIS A 83 7.27 21.03 6.31
CA HIS A 83 6.42 21.20 5.14
C HIS A 83 5.83 19.87 4.63
N SER A 84 6.40 18.73 5.05
CA SER A 84 6.09 17.40 4.53
C SER A 84 4.60 17.06 4.65
N ALA A 85 4.00 17.28 5.82
CA ALA A 85 2.59 16.93 6.07
C ALA A 85 1.61 17.63 5.10
N SER A 86 1.92 18.86 4.69
CA SER A 86 1.08 19.62 3.76
C SER A 86 1.05 19.02 2.35
N LEU A 87 2.13 18.33 1.93
CA LEU A 87 2.24 17.70 0.62
C LEU A 87 1.25 16.55 0.43
N TYR A 88 0.79 15.92 1.52
CA TYR A 88 -0.27 14.90 1.52
C TYR A 88 -1.60 15.41 2.08
N SER A 89 -1.73 16.72 2.33
CA SER A 89 -2.91 17.30 2.99
C SER A 89 -3.26 16.57 4.30
N LEU A 90 -2.24 16.20 5.08
CA LEU A 90 -2.46 15.53 6.35
C LEU A 90 -3.13 16.49 7.34
N PRO A 91 -3.99 15.99 8.25
CA PRO A 91 -4.57 16.80 9.31
C PRO A 91 -3.49 17.49 10.14
N ASP A 92 -3.80 18.69 10.63
CA ASP A 92 -2.93 19.36 11.59
C ASP A 92 -3.01 18.67 12.95
N THR A 93 -1.94 17.96 13.29
CA THR A 93 -1.72 17.29 14.57
C THR A 93 -0.81 18.10 15.49
N SER A 94 -0.51 19.36 15.15
CA SER A 94 0.31 20.21 16.00
C SER A 94 -0.34 20.36 17.39
N GLY A 95 0.39 19.97 18.42
CA GLY A 95 -0.11 19.94 19.80
C GLY A 95 -0.92 18.69 20.19
N ILE A 96 -1.15 17.75 19.26
CA ILE A 96 -1.78 16.45 19.54
C ILE A 96 -0.67 15.40 19.63
N GLY A 97 -0.21 15.15 20.85
CA GLY A 97 0.91 14.25 21.12
C GLY A 97 1.94 14.88 22.06
N ARG A 98 3.04 14.14 22.28
CA ARG A 98 4.11 14.56 23.22
C ARG A 98 5.19 15.39 22.54
N THR A 99 5.47 15.14 21.26
CA THR A 99 6.53 15.86 20.55
C THR A 99 6.23 17.37 20.44
N ARG A 100 7.31 18.14 20.42
CA ARG A 100 7.33 19.57 20.06
C ARG A 100 8.13 19.82 18.79
N SER A 101 8.72 18.77 18.20
CA SER A 101 9.44 18.86 16.94
C SER A 101 8.47 19.15 15.80
N LYS A 102 8.96 19.88 14.80
CA LYS A 102 8.22 20.18 13.57
C LYS A 102 8.67 19.33 12.39
N ALA A 103 9.82 18.66 12.50
CA ALA A 103 10.45 17.89 11.44
C ALA A 103 10.96 16.57 12.02
N ASP A 104 11.17 15.58 11.16
CA ASP A 104 11.58 14.23 11.57
C ASP A 104 10.61 13.58 12.56
N VAL A 105 9.32 13.72 12.25
CA VAL A 105 8.19 13.29 13.08
C VAL A 105 7.32 12.29 12.34
N CYS A 106 6.62 11.44 13.09
CA CYS A 106 5.63 10.51 12.56
C CYS A 106 4.23 11.06 12.80
N GLU A 107 3.46 11.25 11.74
CA GLU A 107 2.02 11.45 11.77
C GLU A 107 1.32 10.11 11.83
N ILE A 108 0.69 9.81 12.95
CA ILE A 108 0.15 8.49 13.25
C ILE A 108 -1.37 8.55 13.19
N ARG A 109 -1.97 7.53 12.58
CA ARG A 109 -3.41 7.30 12.58
C ARG A 109 -3.71 5.85 12.93
N THR A 110 -4.57 5.63 13.91
CA THR A 110 -5.11 4.30 14.21
C THR A 110 -6.62 4.25 14.07
N LEU A 111 -7.11 3.07 13.69
CA LEU A 111 -8.54 2.78 13.56
C LEU A 111 -8.88 1.54 14.38
N ASN A 112 -9.95 1.60 15.17
CA ASN A 112 -10.51 0.46 15.89
C ASN A 112 -12.03 0.37 15.75
N VAL A 113 -12.56 -0.85 15.70
CA VAL A 113 -14.01 -1.06 15.79
C VAL A 113 -14.48 -0.66 17.18
N THR A 114 -15.58 0.09 17.27
CA THR A 114 -16.13 0.55 18.54
C THR A 114 -17.65 0.49 18.56
N THR A 115 -18.21 0.41 19.77
CA THR A 115 -19.64 0.57 20.05
C THR A 115 -19.94 1.87 20.80
N GLN A 116 -18.91 2.68 21.08
CA GLN A 116 -19.08 3.97 21.74
C GLN A 116 -19.78 4.96 20.80
N PRO A 117 -20.63 5.86 21.32
CA PRO A 117 -21.27 6.89 20.52
C PRO A 117 -20.27 7.99 20.12
N SER A 118 -20.52 8.68 18.99
CA SER A 118 -19.67 9.80 18.53
C SER A 118 -19.45 10.90 19.58
N ALA A 119 -20.45 11.18 20.42
CA ALA A 119 -20.36 12.15 21.50
C ALA A 119 -19.29 11.82 22.57
N ALA A 120 -18.83 10.58 22.66
CA ALA A 120 -17.81 10.16 23.63
C ALA A 120 -16.44 10.82 23.41
N VAL A 121 -16.15 11.27 22.18
CA VAL A 121 -14.86 11.85 21.80
C VAL A 121 -14.99 13.25 21.17
N GLU A 122 -16.18 13.84 21.17
CA GLU A 122 -16.44 15.12 20.46
C GLU A 122 -15.56 16.28 20.95
N ALA A 123 -15.17 16.27 22.22
CA ALA A 123 -14.27 17.27 22.81
C ALA A 123 -12.78 16.90 22.75
N GLN A 124 -12.42 15.73 22.21
CA GLN A 124 -11.04 15.21 22.19
C GLN A 124 -10.38 15.56 20.85
N ALA A 125 -9.37 16.42 20.89
CA ALA A 125 -8.61 16.79 19.70
C ALA A 125 -7.93 15.55 19.07
N GLY A 126 -8.11 15.38 17.76
CA GLY A 126 -7.52 14.26 17.02
C GLY A 126 -8.29 12.95 17.13
N GLU A 127 -9.48 12.94 17.75
CA GLU A 127 -10.32 11.75 17.86
C GLU A 127 -11.67 11.98 17.19
N ARG A 128 -12.18 10.95 16.51
CA ARG A 128 -13.55 10.93 16.00
C ARG A 128 -14.09 9.50 15.95
N ILE A 129 -15.40 9.36 16.14
CA ILE A 129 -16.09 8.09 15.97
C ILE A 129 -17.20 8.24 14.93
N GLY A 130 -17.34 7.27 14.04
CA GLY A 130 -18.44 7.23 13.08
C GLY A 130 -18.46 5.97 12.23
N PRO A 131 -19.43 5.86 11.31
CA PRO A 131 -19.59 4.66 10.49
C PRO A 131 -18.39 4.45 9.59
N SER A 132 -17.96 3.18 9.45
CA SER A 132 -16.72 2.82 8.76
C SER A 132 -16.62 3.38 7.34
N TYR A 133 -17.71 3.41 6.58
CA TYR A 133 -17.75 3.95 5.22
C TYR A 133 -17.56 5.48 5.14
N ARG A 134 -17.68 6.21 6.26
CA ARG A 134 -17.33 7.64 6.35
C ARG A 134 -15.93 7.88 6.93
N ILE A 135 -15.44 6.95 7.75
CA ILE A 135 -14.13 7.09 8.41
C ILE A 135 -12.98 6.59 7.53
N PHE A 136 -13.16 5.49 6.80
CA PHE A 136 -12.11 4.95 5.94
C PHE A 136 -11.64 5.95 4.86
N PRO A 137 -12.54 6.59 4.08
CA PRO A 137 -12.12 7.58 3.11
C PRO A 137 -11.42 8.76 3.78
N GLY A 138 -10.20 9.05 3.35
CA GLY A 138 -9.57 10.34 3.62
C GLY A 138 -10.09 11.43 2.70
N SER A 139 -9.66 12.67 2.92
CA SER A 139 -9.72 13.69 1.86
C SER A 139 -8.94 13.19 0.65
N ILE A 140 -9.51 13.35 -0.55
CA ILE A 140 -8.80 13.08 -1.81
C ILE A 140 -8.05 14.36 -2.16
N PRO A 141 -6.72 14.44 -1.97
CA PRO A 141 -5.98 15.62 -2.38
C PRO A 141 -5.95 15.71 -3.90
N MET A 142 -5.70 16.92 -4.40
CA MET A 142 -5.35 17.12 -5.81
C MET A 142 -4.09 16.28 -6.13
N PRO A 143 -4.04 15.53 -7.25
CA PRO A 143 -2.84 14.77 -7.60
C PRO A 143 -1.64 15.72 -7.76
N ASN A 144 -0.65 15.58 -6.89
CA ASN A 144 0.55 16.43 -6.85
C ASN A 144 1.86 15.65 -6.79
N HIS A 145 1.80 14.32 -6.77
CA HIS A 145 2.95 13.44 -6.61
C HIS A 145 2.83 12.16 -7.43
N ASN A 146 3.98 11.56 -7.68
CA ASN A 146 4.09 10.18 -8.13
C ASN A 146 4.74 9.36 -7.02
N GLU A 147 4.37 8.09 -6.92
CA GLU A 147 4.72 7.25 -5.79
C GLU A 147 5.31 5.92 -6.25
N CYS A 148 6.34 5.48 -5.52
CA CYS A 148 6.88 4.13 -5.51
C CYS A 148 6.49 3.49 -4.18
N GLU A 149 5.97 2.28 -4.20
CA GLU A 149 5.55 1.57 -2.99
C GLU A 149 5.97 0.11 -3.07
N TYR A 150 6.57 -0.37 -1.99
CA TYR A 150 6.99 -1.76 -1.86
C TYR A 150 6.41 -2.39 -0.59
N SER A 151 6.06 -3.66 -0.75
CA SER A 151 5.62 -4.56 0.30
C SER A 151 6.79 -5.40 0.77
N VAL A 152 7.24 -5.20 2.00
CA VAL A 152 8.33 -5.94 2.64
C VAL A 152 7.78 -6.89 3.72
N PRO A 153 8.51 -7.95 4.12
CA PRO A 153 8.08 -8.78 5.25
C PRO A 153 7.84 -7.91 6.49
N TYR A 154 6.77 -8.20 7.23
CA TYR A 154 6.34 -7.38 8.38
C TYR A 154 7.47 -7.10 9.38
N GLU A 155 8.26 -8.11 9.72
CA GLU A 155 9.35 -8.01 10.71
C GLU A 155 10.49 -7.09 10.25
N ASP A 156 10.70 -6.98 8.92
CA ASP A 156 11.75 -6.15 8.33
C ASP A 156 11.31 -4.69 8.16
N GLY A 157 10.01 -4.40 8.22
CA GLY A 157 9.42 -3.09 7.97
C GLY A 157 10.10 -1.93 8.71
N PRO A 158 10.26 -2.00 10.05
CA PRO A 158 10.91 -0.92 10.82
C PRO A 158 12.38 -0.69 10.42
N ALA A 159 13.12 -1.75 10.09
CA ALA A 159 14.51 -1.64 9.68
C ALA A 159 14.62 -0.99 8.29
N VAL A 160 13.76 -1.39 7.34
CA VAL A 160 13.69 -0.78 6.02
C VAL A 160 13.32 0.70 6.11
N LEU A 161 12.32 1.07 6.92
CA LEU A 161 11.93 2.47 7.11
C LEU A 161 13.08 3.32 7.66
N ARG A 162 13.89 2.79 8.59
CA ARG A 162 15.09 3.47 9.10
C ARG A 162 16.14 3.71 8.01
N GLU A 163 16.38 2.73 7.15
CA GLU A 163 17.34 2.88 6.05
C GLU A 163 16.84 3.87 4.99
N ILE A 164 15.54 3.89 4.69
CA ILE A 164 14.93 4.91 3.81
C ILE A 164 15.06 6.31 4.44
N ARG A 165 14.79 6.44 5.74
CA ARG A 165 14.99 7.70 6.49
C ARG A 165 16.44 8.19 6.39
N LYS A 166 17.40 7.31 6.65
CA LYS A 166 18.83 7.61 6.54
C LYS A 166 19.21 8.01 5.11
N LEU A 167 18.70 7.30 4.10
CA LEU A 167 18.94 7.60 2.69
C LEU A 167 18.46 9.02 2.34
N ILE A 168 17.24 9.39 2.74
CA ILE A 168 16.70 10.74 2.52
C ILE A 168 17.54 11.79 3.26
N GLN A 169 17.91 11.55 4.51
CA GLN A 169 18.68 12.52 5.29
C GLN A 169 20.11 12.74 4.80
N THR A 170 20.70 11.78 4.08
CA THR A 170 22.13 11.81 3.71
C THR A 170 22.39 12.01 2.23
N LYS A 171 21.62 11.35 1.36
CA LYS A 171 21.84 11.36 -0.10
C LYS A 171 20.77 12.14 -0.85
N HIS A 172 19.53 12.13 -0.35
CA HIS A 172 18.37 12.74 -1.01
C HIS A 172 17.64 13.78 -0.15
N PRO A 173 18.34 14.80 0.43
CA PRO A 173 17.73 15.73 1.38
C PRO A 173 16.67 16.67 0.78
N SER A 174 16.60 16.75 -0.55
CA SER A 174 15.51 17.45 -1.26
C SER A 174 14.20 16.66 -1.26
N GLN A 175 14.22 15.36 -0.93
CA GLN A 175 13.02 14.52 -0.84
C GLN A 175 12.30 14.80 0.46
N ILE A 176 11.38 15.75 0.41
CA ILE A 176 10.62 16.23 1.56
C ILE A 176 9.22 15.63 1.65
N PHE A 177 8.79 14.81 0.68
CA PHE A 177 7.51 14.12 0.76
C PHE A 177 7.49 13.14 1.94
N PRO A 178 6.36 13.02 2.65
CA PRO A 178 6.18 12.00 3.66
C PRO A 178 6.44 10.59 3.11
N VAL A 179 7.05 9.74 3.93
CA VAL A 179 7.14 8.30 3.67
C VAL A 179 6.01 7.61 4.41
N GLU A 180 5.13 6.92 3.67
CA GLU A 180 4.01 6.20 4.27
C GLU A 180 4.46 4.82 4.75
N TYR A 181 4.00 4.41 5.94
CA TYR A 181 4.12 3.06 6.47
C TYR A 181 2.73 2.54 6.86
N ARG A 182 2.38 1.37 6.34
CA ARG A 182 1.13 0.65 6.65
C ARG A 182 1.39 -0.84 6.78
N THR A 183 0.43 -1.58 7.32
CA THR A 183 0.54 -3.04 7.41
C THR A 183 -0.69 -3.71 6.82
N VAL A 184 -0.48 -4.86 6.19
CA VAL A 184 -1.52 -5.65 5.52
C VAL A 184 -1.31 -7.13 5.85
N ALA A 185 -2.42 -7.84 6.08
CA ALA A 185 -2.42 -9.28 6.30
C ALA A 185 -2.04 -10.05 5.03
N ALA A 186 -1.60 -11.30 5.20
CA ALA A 186 -1.34 -12.20 4.09
C ALA A 186 -2.63 -12.51 3.30
N ASP A 187 -2.47 -12.79 2.00
CA ASP A 187 -3.51 -13.36 1.14
C ASP A 187 -2.99 -14.54 0.31
N ASP A 188 -3.85 -15.12 -0.51
CA ASP A 188 -3.58 -16.28 -1.38
C ASP A 188 -3.60 -15.91 -2.88
N ILE A 189 -3.51 -14.61 -3.21
CA ILE A 189 -3.67 -14.09 -4.56
C ILE A 189 -2.31 -14.14 -5.29
N TRP A 190 -2.25 -14.80 -6.44
CA TRP A 190 -0.99 -15.21 -7.07
C TRP A 190 0.00 -14.08 -7.34
N LEU A 191 -0.49 -12.93 -7.79
CA LEU A 191 0.33 -11.73 -8.02
C LEU A 191 0.16 -10.67 -6.93
N SER A 192 -0.49 -10.96 -5.81
CA SER A 192 -0.56 -9.97 -4.74
C SER A 192 0.82 -9.76 -4.11
N PRO A 193 1.20 -8.50 -3.84
CA PRO A 193 2.43 -8.23 -3.10
C PRO A 193 2.39 -8.80 -1.65
N TYR A 194 1.20 -9.19 -1.17
CA TYR A 194 0.97 -9.79 0.16
C TYR A 194 0.85 -11.32 0.15
N PHE A 195 1.08 -11.97 -1.00
CA PHE A 195 0.93 -13.42 -1.17
C PHE A 195 1.69 -14.19 -0.08
N GLU A 196 0.93 -14.92 0.74
CA GLU A 196 1.35 -15.81 1.82
C GLU A 196 2.27 -15.18 2.88
N ARG A 197 2.28 -13.84 3.02
CA ARG A 197 3.08 -13.17 4.05
C ARG A 197 2.41 -11.92 4.63
N LYS A 198 2.47 -11.81 5.95
CA LYS A 198 2.17 -10.54 6.64
C LYS A 198 3.19 -9.50 6.18
N THR A 199 2.71 -8.32 5.83
CA THR A 199 3.50 -7.33 5.09
C THR A 199 3.47 -5.97 5.76
N ALA A 200 4.60 -5.28 5.74
CA ALA A 200 4.69 -3.84 5.90
C ALA A 200 4.80 -3.19 4.51
N MET A 201 3.98 -2.19 4.26
CA MET A 201 4.00 -1.40 3.02
C MET A 201 4.72 -0.10 3.30
N ILE A 202 5.66 0.26 2.44
CA ILE A 202 6.44 1.49 2.53
C ILE A 202 6.34 2.24 1.20
N SER A 203 5.82 3.47 1.26
CA SER A 203 5.66 4.33 0.09
C SER A 203 6.58 5.53 0.17
N VAL A 204 7.27 5.81 -0.93
CA VAL A 204 8.07 7.01 -1.13
C VAL A 204 7.53 7.77 -2.34
N SER A 205 7.52 9.10 -2.24
CA SER A 205 6.92 9.95 -3.27
C SER A 205 7.82 11.10 -3.66
N GLY A 206 7.63 11.59 -4.88
CA GLY A 206 8.26 12.80 -5.41
C GLY A 206 7.24 13.68 -6.11
N ALA A 207 7.56 14.95 -6.32
CA ALA A 207 6.66 15.88 -6.98
C ALA A 207 6.39 15.44 -8.43
N ALA A 208 5.13 15.60 -8.88
CA ALA A 208 4.77 15.28 -10.25
C ALA A 208 5.56 16.14 -11.25
N GLY A 209 6.20 15.51 -12.23
CA GLY A 209 6.99 16.18 -13.27
C GLY A 209 8.49 16.33 -12.96
N GLU A 210 8.94 15.93 -11.77
CA GLU A 210 10.37 15.85 -11.46
C GLU A 210 10.96 14.48 -11.83
N ASP A 211 12.27 14.45 -12.08
CA ASP A 211 13.01 13.19 -12.23
C ASP A 211 13.53 12.74 -10.86
N TYR A 212 12.89 11.72 -10.31
CA TYR A 212 13.24 11.10 -9.02
C TYR A 212 13.69 9.65 -9.20
N TRP A 213 14.08 9.21 -10.42
CA TRP A 213 14.46 7.82 -10.65
C TRP A 213 15.72 7.38 -9.93
N ASP A 214 16.69 8.28 -9.72
CA ASP A 214 17.87 7.97 -8.89
C ASP A 214 17.47 7.68 -7.44
N PHE A 215 16.54 8.45 -6.89
CA PHE A 215 15.98 8.20 -5.56
C PHE A 215 15.20 6.87 -5.52
N ILE A 216 14.32 6.62 -6.49
CA ILE A 216 13.59 5.35 -6.59
C ILE A 216 14.54 4.16 -6.65
N ARG A 217 15.58 4.20 -7.48
CA ARG A 217 16.55 3.10 -7.62
C ARG A 217 17.32 2.84 -6.32
N ASP A 218 17.68 3.89 -5.59
CA ASP A 218 18.30 3.73 -4.27
C ASP A 218 17.33 3.10 -3.25
N CYS A 219 16.06 3.49 -3.27
CA CYS A 219 15.02 2.85 -2.44
C CYS A 219 14.80 1.39 -2.83
N GLU A 220 14.72 1.06 -4.13
CA GLU A 220 14.59 -0.31 -4.63
C GLU A 220 15.77 -1.19 -4.24
N THR A 221 16.98 -0.61 -4.16
CA THR A 221 18.14 -1.31 -3.60
C THR A 221 17.86 -1.75 -2.17
N ILE A 222 17.33 -0.86 -1.31
CA ILE A 222 16.98 -1.19 0.07
C ILE A 222 15.87 -2.24 0.12
N PHE A 223 14.81 -2.08 -0.69
CA PHE A 223 13.70 -3.05 -0.75
C PHE A 223 14.16 -4.43 -1.22
N SER A 224 15.16 -4.52 -2.10
CA SER A 224 15.68 -5.78 -2.61
C SER A 224 16.33 -6.65 -1.54
N TRP A 225 16.90 -6.05 -0.49
CA TRP A 225 17.58 -6.76 0.61
C TRP A 225 16.65 -7.75 1.32
N VAL A 226 15.34 -7.46 1.31
CA VAL A 226 14.32 -8.23 2.02
C VAL A 226 13.27 -8.82 1.08
N LYS A 227 13.60 -8.93 -0.22
CA LYS A 227 12.67 -9.42 -1.26
C LYS A 227 11.35 -8.65 -1.25
N GLY A 228 11.44 -7.33 -1.21
CA GLY A 228 10.31 -6.43 -1.36
C GLY A 228 9.58 -6.69 -2.68
N ARG A 229 8.25 -6.65 -2.64
CA ARG A 229 7.39 -6.81 -3.82
C ARG A 229 6.78 -5.46 -4.20
N PRO A 230 6.87 -5.01 -5.45
CA PRO A 230 6.33 -3.72 -5.84
C PRO A 230 4.80 -3.71 -5.77
N HIS A 231 4.23 -2.56 -5.46
CA HIS A 231 2.81 -2.33 -5.67
C HIS A 231 2.56 -2.05 -7.17
N TRP A 232 1.74 -2.90 -7.83
CA TRP A 232 1.54 -2.83 -9.28
C TRP A 232 0.96 -1.52 -9.83
N GLY A 233 0.23 -0.78 -8.99
CA GLY A 233 -0.31 0.54 -9.35
C GLY A 233 0.67 1.71 -9.13
N LYS A 234 1.94 1.42 -8.82
CA LYS A 234 2.97 2.42 -8.43
C LYS A 234 4.22 2.23 -9.27
N LEU A 235 5.11 3.20 -9.22
CA LEU A 235 6.37 3.16 -9.97
C LEU A 235 7.29 2.07 -9.42
N HIS A 236 7.93 1.34 -10.33
CA HIS A 236 9.05 0.44 -10.03
C HIS A 236 9.85 0.17 -11.31
N SER A 237 11.12 -0.21 -11.17
CA SER A 237 11.99 -0.52 -12.30
C SER A 237 12.10 -2.01 -12.62
N LEU A 238 11.49 -2.89 -11.82
CA LEU A 238 11.68 -4.34 -11.96
C LEU A 238 11.29 -4.87 -13.34
N GLY A 239 12.16 -5.71 -13.89
CA GLY A 239 11.95 -6.48 -15.11
C GLY A 239 11.37 -7.87 -14.83
N ARG A 240 11.24 -8.67 -15.89
CA ARG A 240 10.66 -10.03 -15.84
C ARG A 240 11.36 -10.94 -14.85
N SER A 241 12.69 -11.01 -14.89
CA SER A 241 13.47 -11.95 -14.09
C SER A 241 13.34 -11.67 -12.59
N GLU A 242 13.35 -10.40 -12.19
CA GLU A 242 13.15 -9.98 -10.81
C GLU A 242 11.71 -10.28 -10.34
N ILE A 243 10.71 -9.99 -11.17
CA ILE A 243 9.32 -10.30 -10.87
C ILE A 243 9.12 -11.83 -10.72
N GLU A 244 9.64 -12.63 -11.64
CA GLU A 244 9.53 -14.08 -11.59
C GLU A 244 10.14 -14.66 -10.30
N ALA A 245 11.28 -14.11 -9.85
CA ALA A 245 11.91 -14.52 -8.60
C ALA A 245 11.12 -14.12 -7.34
N LEU A 246 10.32 -13.04 -7.40
CA LEU A 246 9.59 -12.49 -6.26
C LEU A 246 8.20 -13.11 -6.05
N TYR A 247 7.57 -13.60 -7.11
CA TYR A 247 6.19 -14.09 -7.10
C TYR A 247 6.14 -15.61 -7.38
N PRO A 248 5.94 -16.46 -6.35
CA PRO A 248 6.00 -17.92 -6.49
C PRO A 248 5.04 -18.52 -7.51
N ARG A 249 3.89 -17.87 -7.75
CA ARG A 249 2.87 -18.31 -8.71
C ARG A 249 2.98 -17.64 -10.08
N TYR A 250 4.10 -16.98 -10.37
CA TYR A 250 4.32 -16.27 -11.64
C TYR A 250 4.15 -17.19 -12.85
N GLY A 251 4.80 -18.36 -12.87
CA GLY A 251 4.69 -19.30 -14.00
C GLY A 251 3.26 -19.82 -14.24
N ASP A 252 2.52 -20.09 -13.16
CA ASP A 252 1.12 -20.49 -13.23
C ASP A 252 0.23 -19.36 -13.76
N PHE A 253 0.51 -18.13 -13.33
CA PHE A 253 -0.19 -16.95 -13.82
C PHE A 253 0.04 -16.75 -15.33
N ILE A 254 1.28 -16.86 -15.80
CA ILE A 254 1.61 -16.75 -17.23
C ILE A 254 0.85 -17.80 -18.06
N SER A 255 0.73 -19.02 -17.53
CA SER A 255 -0.02 -20.10 -18.17
C SER A 255 -1.52 -19.78 -18.26
N GLN A 256 -2.13 -19.22 -17.19
CA GLN A 256 -3.52 -18.77 -17.24
C GLN A 256 -3.71 -17.59 -18.20
N ARG A 257 -2.79 -16.62 -18.20
CA ARG A 257 -2.81 -15.49 -19.14
C ARG A 257 -2.78 -15.97 -20.60
N ALA A 258 -1.91 -16.91 -20.93
CA ALA A 258 -1.83 -17.50 -22.27
C ALA A 258 -3.14 -18.18 -22.70
N ARG A 259 -3.84 -18.81 -21.75
CA ARG A 259 -5.12 -19.46 -22.00
C ARG A 259 -6.26 -18.46 -22.23
N PHE A 260 -6.27 -17.35 -21.49
CA PHE A 260 -7.35 -16.35 -21.53
C PHE A 260 -7.18 -15.34 -22.66
N ASP A 261 -5.94 -15.08 -23.05
CA ASP A 261 -5.59 -14.13 -24.11
C ASP A 261 -4.41 -14.67 -24.94
N PRO A 262 -4.66 -15.69 -25.79
CA PRO A 262 -3.61 -16.35 -26.56
C PRO A 262 -2.88 -15.42 -27.54
N ASP A 263 -3.58 -14.41 -28.05
CA ASP A 263 -3.04 -13.42 -28.99
C ASP A 263 -2.40 -12.21 -28.27
N GLY A 264 -2.46 -12.15 -26.94
CA GLY A 264 -1.89 -11.05 -26.16
C GLY A 264 -2.53 -9.69 -26.44
N ARG A 265 -3.84 -9.65 -26.66
CA ARG A 265 -4.66 -8.45 -26.94
C ARG A 265 -4.68 -7.47 -25.76
N PHE A 266 -4.54 -7.95 -24.54
CA PHE A 266 -4.55 -7.13 -23.32
C PHE A 266 -3.16 -6.76 -22.81
N LEU A 267 -2.10 -7.03 -23.58
CA LEU A 267 -0.73 -6.69 -23.22
C LEU A 267 -0.29 -5.40 -23.91
N ASN A 268 -0.11 -4.33 -23.12
CA ASN A 268 0.68 -3.17 -23.52
C ASN A 268 2.19 -3.47 -23.42
N ASP A 269 3.05 -2.54 -23.82
CA ASP A 269 4.51 -2.74 -23.83
C ASP A 269 5.06 -3.09 -22.43
N TYR A 270 4.58 -2.39 -21.40
CA TYR A 270 4.95 -2.63 -20.00
C TYR A 270 4.64 -4.07 -19.55
N LEU A 271 3.44 -4.57 -19.85
CA LEU A 271 3.01 -5.92 -19.51
C LEU A 271 3.67 -6.97 -20.40
N ARG A 272 3.92 -6.67 -21.68
CA ARG A 272 4.57 -7.59 -22.61
C ARG A 272 6.01 -7.87 -22.22
N GLU A 273 6.74 -6.85 -21.77
CA GLU A 273 8.10 -7.00 -21.26
C GLU A 273 8.15 -7.93 -20.02
N ARG A 274 7.15 -7.83 -19.14
CA ARG A 274 7.15 -8.47 -17.82
C ARG A 274 6.38 -9.78 -17.73
N PHE A 275 5.39 -10.01 -18.60
CA PHE A 275 4.44 -11.12 -18.55
C PHE A 275 4.12 -11.72 -19.93
N GLY A 276 4.76 -11.23 -20.99
CA GLY A 276 4.58 -11.71 -22.37
C GLY A 276 5.08 -13.11 -22.61
#